data_AF-A0AAV4E0L0-F1
#
_entry.id   AF-A0AAV4E0L0-F1
#
_cell.length_a   1.000
_cell.length_b   1.000
_cell.length_c   1.000
_cell.angle_alpha   90.00
_cell.angle_beta   90.00
_cell.angle_gamma   90.00
#
_symmetry.space_group_name_H-M   'P 1'
#
loop_
_entity.id
_entity.type
_entity.pdbx_description
1 polymer ?
#
loop_
_entity_poly.entity_id
_entity_poly.type
_entity_poly.pdbx_seq_one_letter_code
_entity_poly.pdbx_strand_id
1 'polypeptide(L)'
;MCNGVRKHNYKDIKFIFDLLEELQLVWARFSRRRFSGLLTSCDLMTRRQDHKSTNGIPSAHSKIVGPFQTNPGRQNVPRMNITVDEQLVAFRGHCPFIQYFPSKQEKYDLKILWAKNPVSNHPLTGVSFRQNKQKQSL
;
A
#
# COMPACT_ATOMS: atom_id res chain seq x y z
N MET A 1 15.50 -3.89 5.19
CA MET A 1 15.39 -2.45 5.55
C MET A 1 14.57 -2.34 6.83
N CYS A 2 15.14 -1.73 7.87
CA CYS A 2 14.59 -1.70 9.23
C CYS A 2 13.81 -0.41 9.54
N ASN A 3 13.51 0.42 8.53
CA ASN A 3 12.89 1.74 8.72
C ASN A 3 11.53 1.66 9.41
N GLY A 4 10.74 0.60 9.15
CA GLY A 4 9.50 0.33 9.85
C GLY A 4 9.69 0.06 11.34
N VAL A 5 10.75 -0.66 11.72
CA VAL A 5 11.10 -0.93 13.13
C VAL A 5 11.57 0.34 13.83
N ARG A 6 12.38 1.16 13.16
CA ARG A 6 12.95 2.40 13.71
C ARG A 6 12.04 3.64 13.55
N LYS A 7 10.85 3.48 12.95
CA LYS A 7 9.90 4.57 12.66
C LYS A 7 10.54 5.75 11.92
N HIS A 8 11.48 5.49 11.01
CA HIS A 8 12.17 6.54 10.23
C HIS A 8 11.56 6.78 8.84
N ASN A 9 10.36 6.26 8.59
CA ASN A 9 9.71 6.28 7.28
C ASN A 9 9.38 7.69 6.75
N TYR A 10 9.32 8.69 7.63
CA TYR A 10 9.04 10.08 7.27
C TYR A 10 10.31 10.93 7.07
N LYS A 11 11.49 10.37 7.34
CA LYS A 11 12.76 11.09 7.24
C LYS A 11 13.30 11.07 5.81
N ASP A 12 14.01 12.13 5.43
CA ASP A 12 14.63 12.23 4.10
C ASP A 12 15.64 11.09 3.88
N ILE A 13 15.81 10.67 2.63
CA ILE A 13 16.82 9.70 2.20
C ILE A 13 18.21 10.20 2.58
N LYS A 14 18.47 11.52 2.47
CA LYS A 14 19.71 12.13 3.00
C LYS A 14 19.89 11.78 4.46
N PHE A 15 18.90 12.09 5.30
CA PHE A 15 18.95 11.80 6.73
C PHE A 15 19.14 10.30 7.03
N ILE A 16 18.42 9.42 6.33
CA ILE A 16 18.49 7.97 6.52
C ILE A 16 19.89 7.44 6.20
N PHE A 17 20.55 8.01 5.21
CA PHE A 17 21.89 7.62 4.82
C PHE A 17 22.95 8.37 5.65
N ASP A 18 22.79 9.65 5.98
CA ASP A 18 23.88 10.50 6.46
C ASP A 18 24.03 10.50 8.00
N LEU A 19 23.02 10.12 8.80
CA LEU A 19 22.97 10.49 10.23
C LEU A 19 23.21 9.40 11.29
N LEU A 20 23.66 8.19 10.96
CA LEU A 20 23.86 7.17 11.99
C LEU A 20 25.12 6.33 11.73
N GLU A 21 26.17 6.57 12.52
CA GLU A 21 27.31 5.67 12.70
C GLU A 21 26.87 4.23 13.06
N GLU A 22 25.64 4.05 13.55
CA GLU A 22 25.02 2.74 13.84
C GLU A 22 24.13 2.16 12.71
N LEU A 23 24.09 2.74 11.50
CA LEU A 23 23.25 2.30 10.37
C LEU A 23 24.03 1.77 9.16
N GLN A 24 25.03 0.93 9.41
CA GLN A 24 25.69 0.16 8.36
C GLN A 24 24.72 -0.73 7.55
N LEU A 25 23.51 -1.03 8.04
CA LEU A 25 22.58 -1.95 7.39
C LEU A 25 22.00 -1.47 6.05
N VAL A 26 21.78 -0.17 5.86
CA VAL A 26 21.25 0.36 4.60
C VAL A 26 22.39 0.56 3.60
N TRP A 27 23.50 1.14 4.05
CA TRP A 27 24.73 1.31 3.27
C TRP A 27 25.33 -0.02 2.79
N ALA A 28 25.34 -1.05 3.64
CA ALA A 28 25.86 -2.38 3.27
C ALA A 28 24.99 -3.08 2.21
N ARG A 29 23.74 -2.65 1.99
CA ARG A 29 22.83 -3.29 1.04
C ARG A 29 22.75 -2.59 -0.30
N PHE A 30 22.70 -1.25 -0.31
CA PHE A 30 22.66 -0.45 -1.54
C PHE A 30 23.33 0.92 -1.34
N SER A 31 23.99 1.44 -2.38
CA SER A 31 24.40 2.85 -2.40
C SER A 31 23.19 3.79 -2.45
N ARG A 32 23.33 5.02 -1.94
CA ARG A 32 22.25 6.02 -1.97
C ARG A 32 21.73 6.29 -3.39
N ARG A 33 22.65 6.38 -4.36
CA ARG A 33 22.30 6.55 -5.79
C ARG A 33 21.49 5.36 -6.32
N ARG A 34 21.89 4.13 -5.98
CA ARG A 34 21.15 2.93 -6.37
C ARG A 34 19.77 2.88 -5.73
N PHE A 35 19.67 3.18 -4.44
CA PHE A 35 18.39 3.21 -3.74
C PHE A 35 17.42 4.24 -4.32
N SER A 36 17.88 5.48 -4.52
CA SER A 36 17.08 6.55 -5.14
C SER A 36 16.70 6.21 -6.59
N GLY A 37 17.64 5.69 -7.40
CA GLY A 37 17.37 5.28 -8.77
C GLY A 37 16.32 4.17 -8.87
N LEU A 38 16.36 3.20 -7.96
CA LEU A 38 15.36 2.13 -7.90
C LEU A 38 13.98 2.68 -7.54
N LEU A 39 13.87 3.54 -6.52
CA LEU A 39 12.58 4.15 -6.13
C LEU A 39 11.94 4.91 -7.31
N THR A 40 12.70 5.78 -7.97
CA THR A 40 12.21 6.54 -9.12
C THR A 40 11.84 5.64 -10.30
N SER A 41 12.60 4.56 -10.54
CA SER A 41 12.32 3.62 -11.63
C SER A 41 11.03 2.82 -11.40
N CYS A 42 10.74 2.44 -10.15
CA CYS A 42 9.48 1.80 -9.78
C CYS A 42 8.29 2.72 -10.06
N ASP A 43 8.38 4.00 -9.67
CA ASP A 43 7.33 5.00 -9.92
C ASP A 43 7.06 5.21 -11.42
N LEU A 44 8.13 5.24 -12.24
CA LEU A 44 8.02 5.39 -13.69
C LEU A 44 7.34 4.18 -14.35
N MET A 45 7.60 2.96 -13.89
CA MET A 45 6.95 1.77 -14.41
C MET A 45 5.44 1.76 -14.13
N THR A 46 5.01 2.29 -12.99
CA THR A 46 3.58 2.41 -12.67
C THR A 46 2.86 3.36 -13.62
N ARG A 47 3.48 4.49 -14.01
CA ARG A 47 2.89 5.47 -14.96
C ARG A 47 2.77 4.96 -16.40
N ARG A 48 3.69 4.11 -16.85
CA ARG A 48 3.69 3.59 -18.24
C ARG A 48 2.62 2.52 -18.47
N GLN A 49 2.14 1.86 -17.40
CA GLN A 49 1.17 0.77 -17.49
C GLN A 49 -0.30 1.24 -17.44
N ASP A 50 -0.55 2.56 -17.55
CA ASP A 50 -1.90 3.15 -17.61
C ASP A 50 -2.64 2.87 -18.94
N HIS A 51 -2.58 1.63 -19.44
CA HIS A 51 -3.63 1.14 -20.33
C HIS A 51 -4.91 0.98 -19.50
N LYS A 52 -5.94 1.74 -19.86
CA LYS A 52 -7.29 1.61 -19.27
C LYS A 52 -7.76 0.17 -19.48
N SER A 53 -7.87 -0.60 -18.40
CA SER A 53 -8.53 -1.91 -18.46
C SER A 53 -10.05 -1.74 -18.51
N THR A 54 -10.73 -2.80 -18.93
CA THR A 54 -12.18 -2.95 -19.23
C THR A 54 -13.13 -2.36 -18.17
N ASN A 55 -12.67 -2.12 -16.93
CA ASN A 55 -13.48 -1.66 -15.80
C ASN A 55 -13.03 -0.30 -15.20
N GLY A 56 -12.14 0.44 -15.87
CA GLY A 56 -11.64 1.74 -15.39
C GLY A 56 -10.71 1.69 -14.17
N ILE A 57 -10.25 0.49 -13.81
CA ILE A 57 -9.17 0.22 -12.86
C ILE A 57 -7.84 0.29 -13.65
N PRO A 58 -6.83 1.05 -13.20
CA PRO A 58 -5.49 1.04 -13.81
C PRO A 58 -4.92 -0.39 -13.86
N SER A 59 -4.39 -0.81 -15.00
CA SER A 59 -3.86 -2.17 -15.20
C SER A 59 -2.76 -2.51 -14.18
N ALA A 60 -1.92 -1.53 -13.83
CA ALA A 60 -0.88 -1.68 -12.82
C ALA A 60 -1.44 -2.05 -11.44
N HIS A 61 -2.51 -1.38 -11.00
CA HIS A 61 -3.15 -1.69 -9.72
C HIS A 61 -3.71 -3.12 -9.71
N SER A 62 -4.39 -3.53 -10.79
CA SER A 62 -4.93 -4.90 -10.91
C SER A 62 -3.82 -5.96 -10.92
N LYS A 63 -2.69 -5.71 -11.60
CA LYS A 63 -1.56 -6.66 -11.66
C LYS A 63 -0.81 -6.79 -10.34
N ILE A 64 -0.62 -5.69 -9.62
CA ILE A 64 0.11 -5.69 -8.35
C ILE A 64 -0.78 -6.21 -7.23
N VAL A 65 -2.02 -5.72 -7.14
CA VAL A 65 -2.94 -6.04 -6.04
C VAL A 65 -3.62 -7.40 -6.26
N GLY A 66 -3.98 -7.76 -7.49
CA GLY A 66 -4.71 -8.99 -7.83
C GLY A 66 -4.13 -10.27 -7.22
N PRO A 67 -2.80 -10.52 -7.30
CA PRO A 67 -2.17 -11.66 -6.66
C PRO A 67 -2.30 -11.70 -5.12
N PHE A 68 -2.35 -10.53 -4.46
CA PHE A 68 -2.61 -10.45 -3.01
C PHE A 68 -4.09 -10.68 -2.67
N GLN A 69 -5.01 -10.49 -3.62
CA GLN A 69 -6.43 -10.79 -3.43
C GLN A 69 -6.74 -12.29 -3.59
N THR A 70 -5.99 -12.98 -4.46
CA THR A 70 -6.27 -14.37 -4.85
C THR A 70 -5.43 -15.43 -4.14
N ASN A 71 -4.39 -15.08 -3.36
CA ASN A 71 -3.65 -16.11 -2.63
C ASN A 71 -2.91 -15.62 -1.36
N PRO A 72 -3.55 -15.76 -0.19
CA PRO A 72 -2.84 -16.25 1.00
C PRO A 72 -3.37 -17.63 1.48
N GLY A 73 -4.33 -18.21 0.75
CA GLY A 73 -5.20 -19.30 1.21
C GLY A 73 -4.62 -20.72 1.28
N ARG A 74 -3.33 -20.96 1.04
CA ARG A 74 -2.80 -22.34 1.15
C ARG A 74 -2.31 -22.76 2.53
N GLN A 75 -2.17 -21.85 3.50
CA GLN A 75 -1.58 -22.21 4.80
C GLN A 75 -2.48 -21.98 6.02
N ASN A 76 -3.57 -21.23 5.88
CA ASN A 76 -4.43 -20.88 7.03
C ASN A 76 -5.91 -21.07 6.68
N VAL A 77 -6.42 -22.30 6.79
CA VAL A 77 -7.86 -22.57 6.74
C VAL A 77 -8.50 -21.93 7.99
N PRO A 78 -9.40 -20.94 7.86
CA PRO A 78 -10.09 -20.38 9.01
C PRO A 78 -10.96 -21.46 9.64
N ARG A 79 -10.79 -21.71 10.95
CA ARG A 79 -11.44 -22.85 11.62
C ARG A 79 -12.93 -22.65 11.89
N MET A 80 -13.44 -21.41 11.97
CA MET A 80 -14.88 -21.17 12.22
C MET A 80 -15.33 -19.72 11.99
N ASN A 81 -14.52 -18.73 12.38
CA ASN A 81 -14.90 -17.32 12.35
C ASN A 81 -13.96 -16.50 11.47
N ILE A 82 -14.52 -15.49 10.78
CA ILE A 82 -13.80 -14.51 9.97
C ILE A 82 -14.24 -13.13 10.44
N THR A 83 -13.30 -12.21 10.59
CA THR A 83 -13.60 -10.79 10.85
C THR A 83 -13.33 -9.96 9.61
N VAL A 84 -14.20 -8.98 9.37
CA VAL A 84 -14.06 -8.02 8.27
C VAL A 84 -13.84 -6.64 8.85
N ASP A 85 -12.71 -6.03 8.52
CA ASP A 85 -12.34 -4.70 8.99
C ASP A 85 -11.88 -3.80 7.84
N GLU A 86 -11.99 -2.48 8.02
CA GLU A 86 -11.43 -1.49 7.10
C GLU A 86 -10.04 -1.03 7.54
N GLN A 87 -9.13 -0.91 6.57
CA GLN A 87 -7.84 -0.26 6.73
C GLN A 87 -7.79 0.96 5.81
N LEU A 88 -7.38 2.09 6.38
CA LEU A 88 -7.13 3.33 5.66
C LEU A 88 -5.61 3.50 5.50
N VAL A 89 -5.18 3.68 4.26
CA VAL A 89 -3.78 3.94 3.93
C VAL A 89 -3.65 5.35 3.39
N ALA A 90 -3.02 6.23 4.19
CA ALA A 90 -2.80 7.62 3.83
C ALA A 90 -1.99 7.73 2.54
N PHE A 91 -2.57 8.42 1.56
CA PHE A 91 -1.94 8.59 0.26
C PHE A 91 -2.46 9.85 -0.45
N ARG A 92 -1.53 10.70 -0.89
CA ARG A 92 -1.84 12.00 -1.53
C ARG A 92 -1.43 12.07 -3.01
N GLY A 93 -1.00 10.96 -3.60
CA GLY A 93 -0.67 10.91 -5.03
C GLY A 93 -1.93 10.93 -5.91
N HIS A 94 -1.78 11.03 -7.22
CA HIS A 94 -2.93 10.98 -8.12
C HIS A 94 -3.37 9.52 -8.35
N CYS A 95 -4.33 9.05 -7.57
CA CYS A 95 -4.86 7.68 -7.67
C CYS A 95 -6.40 7.68 -7.66
N PRO A 96 -7.08 6.98 -8.59
CA PRO A 96 -8.54 7.00 -8.69
C PRO A 96 -9.28 6.28 -7.54
N PHE A 97 -8.56 5.64 -6.61
CA PHE A 97 -9.10 4.94 -5.45
C PHE A 97 -9.07 5.77 -4.16
N ILE A 98 -8.51 6.99 -4.21
CA ILE A 98 -8.45 7.87 -3.04
C ILE A 98 -9.85 8.30 -2.65
N GLN A 99 -10.10 8.27 -1.36
CA GLN A 99 -11.37 8.66 -0.74
C GLN A 99 -11.10 9.74 0.29
N TYR A 100 -12.05 10.66 0.39
CA TYR A 100 -12.00 11.74 1.36
C TYR A 100 -12.72 11.34 2.65
N PHE A 101 -12.02 11.41 3.79
CA PHE A 101 -12.53 11.12 5.13
C PHE A 101 -12.37 12.35 6.03
N PRO A 102 -13.39 13.22 6.15
CA PRO A 102 -13.26 14.50 6.86
C PRO A 102 -12.97 14.37 8.37
N SER A 103 -13.38 13.25 8.98
CA SER A 103 -13.23 12.98 10.41
C SER A 103 -11.87 12.38 10.80
N LYS A 104 -10.99 12.09 9.82
CA LYS A 104 -9.67 11.50 10.05
C LYS A 104 -8.58 12.56 9.93
N GLN A 105 -7.45 12.33 10.62
CA GLN A 105 -6.30 13.23 10.57
C GLN A 105 -5.71 13.30 9.16
N GLU A 106 -5.50 12.13 8.53
CA GLU A 106 -5.21 12.03 7.11
C GLU A 106 -6.55 11.98 6.36
N LYS A 107 -6.87 13.06 5.65
CA LYS A 107 -8.18 13.21 5.00
C LYS A 107 -8.30 12.44 3.70
N TYR A 108 -7.18 12.01 3.10
CA TYR A 108 -7.15 11.37 1.80
C TYR A 108 -6.48 10.00 1.94
N ASP A 109 -7.30 8.95 1.89
CA ASP A 109 -6.86 7.58 2.13
C ASP A 109 -7.29 6.65 0.99
N LEU A 110 -6.51 5.59 0.80
CA LEU A 110 -6.94 4.39 0.09
C LEU A 110 -7.66 3.50 1.09
N LYS A 111 -8.95 3.22 0.83
CA LYS A 111 -9.74 2.30 1.65
C LYS A 111 -9.56 0.86 1.18
N ILE A 112 -9.09 -0.01 2.07
CA ILE A 112 -8.94 -1.44 1.84
C ILE A 112 -9.83 -2.19 2.84
N LEU A 113 -10.70 -3.05 2.35
CA LEU A 113 -11.48 -3.96 3.18
C LEU A 113 -10.72 -5.28 3.30
N TRP A 114 -10.47 -5.74 4.51
CA TRP A 114 -9.77 -6.98 4.80
C TRP A 114 -10.71 -7.99 5.44
N ALA A 115 -10.72 -9.22 4.93
CA ALA A 115 -11.16 -10.38 5.68
C ALA A 115 -9.94 -11.00 6.36
N LYS A 116 -10.01 -11.26 7.67
CA LYS A 116 -8.89 -11.82 8.43
C LYS A 116 -9.36 -12.89 9.42
N ASN A 117 -8.42 -13.72 9.85
CA ASN A 117 -8.65 -14.65 10.96
C ASN A 117 -8.64 -13.86 12.29
N PRO A 118 -9.70 -13.96 13.12
CA PRO A 118 -9.79 -13.20 14.37
C PRO A 118 -8.73 -13.58 15.40
N VAL A 119 -8.24 -14.83 15.39
CA VAL A 119 -7.31 -15.33 16.40
C VAL A 119 -5.87 -14.95 16.03
N SER A 120 -5.48 -15.18 14.78
CA SER A 120 -4.10 -14.91 14.32
C SER A 120 -3.90 -13.51 13.74
N ASN A 121 -4.99 -12.74 13.55
CA ASN A 121 -5.00 -11.48 12.78
C ASN A 121 -4.40 -11.60 11.37
N HIS A 122 -4.32 -12.82 10.83
CA HIS A 122 -3.76 -13.07 9.51
C HIS A 122 -4.75 -12.68 8.41
N PRO A 123 -4.35 -11.86 7.40
CA PRO A 123 -5.22 -11.48 6.31
C PRO A 123 -5.53 -12.68 5.40
N LEU A 124 -6.81 -12.91 5.12
CA LEU A 124 -7.30 -13.97 4.23
C LEU A 124 -7.55 -13.44 2.82
N THR A 125 -8.12 -12.23 2.71
CA THR A 125 -8.26 -11.53 1.42
C THR A 125 -8.46 -10.04 1.67
N GLY A 126 -8.13 -9.23 0.69
CA GLY A 126 -8.25 -7.77 0.75
C GLY A 126 -8.76 -7.20 -0.56
N VAL A 127 -9.69 -6.25 -0.49
CA VAL A 127 -10.24 -5.57 -1.68
C VAL A 127 -10.13 -4.07 -1.52
N SER A 128 -9.51 -3.42 -2.51
CA SER A 128 -9.44 -1.96 -2.59
C SER A 128 -10.79 -1.39 -3.02
N PHE A 129 -11.33 -0.45 -2.25
CA PHE A 129 -12.61 0.18 -2.56
C PHE A 129 -12.41 1.38 -3.49
N ARG A 130 -13.25 1.49 -4.52
CA ARG A 130 -13.38 2.67 -5.37
C ARG A 130 -14.75 3.26 -5.16
N GLN A 131 -14.84 4.52 -4.76
CA GLN A 131 -16.15 5.20 -4.71
C GLN A 131 -16.68 5.36 -6.13
N ASN A 132 -17.85 4.76 -6.40
CA ASN A 132 -18.63 5.12 -7.56
C ASN A 132 -19.19 6.52 -7.31
N LYS A 133 -19.08 7.41 -8.31
CA LYS A 133 -19.73 8.73 -8.27
C LYS A 133 -21.26 8.56 -8.33
N GLN A 134 -21.88 8.10 -7.25
CA GLN A 134 -23.32 8.30 -7.09
C GLN A 134 -23.47 9.74 -6.61
N LYS A 135 -24.03 10.59 -7.49
CA LYS A 135 -24.47 11.94 -7.13
C LYS A 135 -25.41 11.80 -5.94
N GLN A 136 -25.00 12.30 -4.78
CA GLN A 136 -25.94 12.61 -3.71
C GLN A 136 -26.80 13.77 -4.24
N SER A 137 -27.97 13.44 -4.79
CA SER A 137 -29.05 14.39 -4.98
C SER A 137 -29.58 14.74 -3.60
N LEU A 138 -29.33 15.98 -3.18
CA LEU A 138 -30.13 16.67 -2.18
C LEU A 138 -31.40 17.19 -2.86
#